data_AF-A0A9E2RHR1-F1
#
_entry.id   AF-A0A9E2RHR1-F1
#
_cell.length_a   1.000
_cell.length_b   1.000
_cell.length_c   1.000
_cell.angle_alpha   90.00
_cell.angle_beta   90.00
_cell.angle_gamma   90.00
#
_symmetry.space_group_name_H-M   'P 1'
#
loop_
_entity.id
_entity.type
_entity.pdbx_description
1 polymer ?
#
loop_
_entity_poly.entity_id
_entity_poly.type
_entity_poly.pdbx_seq_one_letter_code
_entity_poly.pdbx_strand_id
1 'polypeptide(L)' 'MYVEALHPDDTGAGFLVWFRRQGRSWTLFDTEVVGTIQAQIEAEGGPLLAP' A
#
# COMPACT_ATOMS: atom_id res chain seq x y z
N MET A 1 -7.78 -7.65 -7.61
CA MET A 1 -6.34 -8.00 -7.65
C MET A 1 -5.63 -7.10 -6.67
N TYR A 2 -4.62 -7.59 -5.96
CA TYR A 2 -3.80 -6.77 -5.07
C TYR A 2 -2.50 -6.38 -5.77
N VAL A 3 -2.08 -5.14 -5.59
CA VAL A 3 -0.82 -4.60 -6.12
C VAL A 3 -0.18 -3.70 -5.07
N GLU A 4 1.14 -3.80 -4.93
CA GLU A 4 1.93 -2.87 -4.13
C GLU A 4 2.73 -1.96 -5.05
N ALA A 5 2.74 -0.66 -4.72
CA ALA A 5 3.67 0.30 -5.30
C ALA A 5 4.68 0.70 -4.22
N LEU A 6 5.88 0.12 -4.30
CA LEU A 6 7.01 0.44 -3.43
C LEU A 6 7.85 1.56 -4.04
N HIS A 7 8.24 2.52 -3.20
CA HIS A 7 9.22 3.54 -3.53
C HIS A 7 10.60 3.08 -3.03
N PRO A 8 11.70 3.53 -3.67
CA PRO A 8 13.06 3.19 -3.22
C PRO A 8 13.43 3.62 -1.80
N ASP A 9 12.62 4.46 -1.15
CA ASP A 9 12.82 4.89 0.24
C ASP A 9 12.09 3.99 1.25
N ASP A 10 11.73 2.77 0.85
CA ASP A 10 10.97 1.78 1.62
C ASP A 10 9.57 2.25 2.08
N THR A 11 9.05 3.32 1.48
CA THR A 11 7.63 3.69 1.60
C THR A 11 6.82 3.14 0.44
N GLY A 12 5.49 3.14 0.57
CA GLY A 12 4.63 2.68 -0.52
C GLY A 12 3.16 2.65 -0.17
N ALA A 13 2.38 2.03 -1.04
CA ALA A 13 0.95 1.79 -0.81
C ALA A 13 0.49 0.48 -1.45
N GLY A 14 -0.46 -0.16 -0.76
CA GLY A 14 -1.19 -1.32 -1.25
C GLY A 14 -2.51 -0.88 -1.88
N PHE A 15 -2.82 -1.45 -3.04
CA PHE A 15 -4.02 -1.16 -3.81
C PHE A 15 -4.80 -2.44 -4.09
N LEU A 16 -6.11 -2.36 -3.95
CA LEU A 16 -7.02 -3.29 -4.62
C LEU A 16 -7.43 -2.68 -5.95
N VAL A 17 -7.29 -3.45 -7.02
CA VAL A 17 -7.68 -3.06 -8.38
C VAL A 17 -8.70 -4.05 -8.92
N TRP A 18 -9.79 -3.52 -9.50
CA TRP A 18 -10.82 -4.31 -10.15
C TRP A 18 -10.83 -4.02 -11.63
N PHE A 19 -10.85 -5.09 -12.42
CA PHE A 19 -11.01 -5.01 -13.86
C PHE A 19 -12.40 -5.49 -14.24
N ARG A 20 -13.03 -4.81 -15.19
CA ARG A 20 -14.26 -5.25 -15.82
C ARG A 20 -13.94 -5.80 -17.20
N ARG A 21 -14.44 -7.00 -17.51
CA ARG A 21 -14.31 -7.59 -18.84
C ARG A 21 -15.32 -6.95 -19.78
N GLN A 22 -14.84 -6.43 -20.90
CA GLN A 22 -15.63 -5.90 -22.00
C GLN A 22 -15.30 -6.71 -23.27
N GLY A 23 -16.09 -7.75 -23.52
CA GLY A 23 -15.83 -8.71 -24.60
C GLY A 23 -14.49 -9.44 -24.42
N ARG A 24 -13.53 -9.13 -25.30
CA ARG A 24 -12.17 -9.70 -25.28
C ARG A 24 -11.15 -8.84 -24.53
N SER A 25 -11.54 -7.65 -24.08
CA SER A 25 -10.67 -6.70 -23.40
C SER A 25 -11.01 -6.62 -21.91
N TRP A 26 -10.05 -6.17 -21.11
CA TRP A 26 -10.25 -5.79 -19.72
C TRP A 26 -10.00 -4.30 -19.58
N THR A 27 -10.86 -3.62 -18.84
CA THR A 27 -10.71 -2.20 -18.49
C THR A 27 -10.60 -2.07 -16.99
N LEU A 28 -9.72 -1.21 -16.50
CA LEU A 28 -9.70 -0.83 -15.09
C LEU A 28 -11.07 -0.23 -14.75
N PHE A 29 -11.72 -0.79 -13.75
CA PHE A 29 -13.05 -0.39 -13.32
C PHE A 29 -12.99 0.50 -12.10
N ASP A 30 -12.20 0.09 -11.10
CA ASP A 30 -12.03 0.82 -9.85
C ASP A 30 -10.71 0.48 -9.18
N THR A 31 -10.30 1.34 -8.26
CA THR A 31 -9.11 1.18 -7.41
C THR A 31 -9.38 1.68 -6.00
N GLU A 32 -8.95 0.92 -5.00
CA GLU A 32 -9.05 1.29 -3.59
C GLU A 32 -7.68 1.19 -2.93
N VAL A 33 -7.32 2.18 -2.12
CA VAL A 33 -6.11 2.14 -1.29
C VAL A 33 -6.43 1.39 -0.01
N VAL A 34 -5.72 0.30 0.26
CA VAL A 34 -5.98 -0.54 1.44
C VAL A 34 -4.93 -0.39 2.54
N GLY A 35 -3.84 0.31 2.26
CA GLY A 35 -2.83 0.63 3.26
C GLY A 35 -1.65 1.42 2.70
N THR A 36 -0.91 2.05 3.60
CA THR A 36 0.38 2.68 3.31
C THR A 36 1.49 1.90 3.99
N ILE A 37 2.63 1.81 3.31
CA ILE A 37 3.86 1.24 3.83
C ILE A 37 4.71 2.43 4.24
N GLN A 38 5.08 2.49 5.51
CA GLN A 38 6.02 3.48 6.00
C GLN A 38 7.36 2.80 6.21
N ALA A 39 8.42 3.47 5.78
CA ALA A 39 9.76 3.09 6.14
C ALA A 39 9.82 3.05 7.67
N GLN A 40 10.26 1.92 8.22
CA GLN A 40 10.59 1.86 9.63
C GLN A 40 11.80 2.76 9.84
N ILE A 41 11.55 4.01 10.21
CA ILE A 41 12.54 4.73 11.00
C ILE A 41 12.55 3.94 12.29
N GLU A 42 13.59 3.13 12.49
CA GLU A 42 13.87 2.54 13.79
C GLU A 42 13.87 3.71 14.78
N ALA A 43 12.75 3.88 15.48
CA ALA A 43 12.63 4.86 16.53
C ALA A 43 13.53 4.33 17.65
N GLU A 44 14.78 4.77 17.65
CA GLU A 44 15.65 4.82 18.83
C GLU A 44 14.90 5.63 19.90
N GLY A 45 14.00 4.95 20.59
CA GLY A 45 13.01 5.53 21.47
C GLY A 45 12.41 4.42 22.31
N GLY A 46 13.28 3.77 23.11
CA GLY A 46 12.86 2.83 24.14
C GLY A 46 11.75 3.42 25.03
N PRO A 47 10.91 2.57 25.64
CA PRO A 47 9.73 3.03 26.35
C PRO A 47 10.12 3.96 27.49
N LEU A 48 9.65 5.22 27.43
CA LEU A 48 9.76 6.14 28.56
C LEU A 48 8.76 5.69 29.63
N LEU A 49 9.20 4.80 30.51
CA LEU A 49 8.51 4.53 31.76
C LEU A 49 8.57 5.81 32.60
N ALA A 50 7.45 6.52 32.70
CA ALA A 50 7.26 7.54 33.72
C ALA A 50 6.34 6.99 34.84
N PRO A 51 6.62 7.34 36.11
CA PRO A 51 6.09 6.70 37.31
C PRO A 51 4.62 6.99 37.62
#